data_AF-A0A8T7MFB0-F1
#
_entry.id   AF-A0A8T7MFB0-F1
#
_cell.length_a   1.000
_cell.length_b   1.000
_cell.length_c   1.000
_cell.angle_alpha   90.00
_cell.angle_beta   90.00
_cell.angle_gamma   90.00
#
_symmetry.space_group_name_H-M   'P 1'
#
loop_
_entity.id
_entity.type
_entity.pdbx_description
1 polymer ?
#
loop_
_entity_poly.entity_id
_entity_poly.type
_entity_poly.pdbx_seq_one_letter_code
_entity_poly.pdbx_strand_id
1 'polypeptide(L)'
;MLNKLAIFRLWQIEFKNYSVAHLKNDAMAGLTVAAVALPLALAFGVASGATPGAGMVTAIISGFIIGALSGAPYQISGPTGALSAVLILIVQKYGLPGLWLAGIMSGVMILVLGILKLGRIVNFIPAPVITGFTSGIAVIIFVGQIDNFLGITTKSADSTTLKLVGYFTEPWQQKPNVDGLAVVACALIVMAVMLILPRFNFTKRFPAALVGIILASLAAYLLSWKVPIIGKIPSTIILDDRYFFRPEDFSRLGDLIAPASAIAMLGAIESLLAGVVAGRMTGKKLDANQELVAQGIGNIILPFAGGVPATAAIARISVGVKAGGQTRLVSFIHSAALLLSALLLSEMIGRIPVSALSGVLMVTAFRMNEWHLIKFYFKRRLKSPSMVLVVTTLATVTFDLTQAIIIGIIFSLVLFLSKVSNLEIKPTDVDWKRMREAGFEVSNEKEGIKVIYISGSLFFGAVGQFIDTLESLPPSNAMILSMRGVPMLDASGLHAVEHIWQHQLKHSGLLLITGLQEPVTKMFERSGLIEQMGEDKFFWSADQAIRHACELLTESPLSTRQVNAASPTTSGPANRSATDLMDEEELEDEMPFGVVKVE
;
A
#
# COMPACT_ATOMS: atom_id res chain seq x y z
N MET A 1 29.37 0.09 19.66
CA MET A 1 28.36 0.74 20.53
C MET A 1 28.07 2.14 19.99
N LEU A 2 26.84 2.35 19.50
CA LEU A 2 26.20 3.63 19.15
C LEU A 2 27.12 4.70 18.53
N ASN A 3 27.46 4.55 17.24
CA ASN A 3 27.88 5.68 16.42
C ASN A 3 26.87 6.82 16.66
N LYS A 4 27.34 7.97 17.18
CA LYS A 4 26.60 9.23 17.42
C LYS A 4 25.23 9.19 16.74
N LEU A 5 24.16 9.02 17.54
CA LEU A 5 22.80 8.71 17.07
C LEU A 5 22.52 9.40 15.73
N ALA A 6 22.05 8.63 14.72
CA ALA A 6 21.85 9.09 13.35
C ALA A 6 21.16 10.47 13.28
N ILE A 7 20.25 10.75 14.22
CA ILE A 7 19.57 12.03 14.38
C ILE A 7 20.49 13.23 14.65
N PHE A 8 21.51 13.13 15.50
CA PHE A 8 22.43 14.25 15.76
C PHE A 8 23.23 14.62 14.51
N ARG A 9 23.60 13.61 13.71
CA ARG A 9 24.25 13.84 12.42
C ARG A 9 23.31 14.57 11.45
N LEU A 10 22.01 14.22 11.44
CA LEU A 10 21.02 14.93 10.63
C LEU A 10 20.92 16.41 11.03
N TRP A 11 20.84 16.69 12.34
CA TRP A 11 20.82 18.08 12.85
C TRP A 11 22.10 18.84 12.49
N GLN A 12 23.28 18.23 12.64
CA GLN A 12 24.55 18.86 12.29
C GLN A 12 24.63 19.21 10.80
N ILE A 13 24.21 18.29 9.92
CA ILE A 13 24.20 18.53 8.47
C ILE A 13 23.22 19.65 8.11
N GLU A 14 22.05 19.64 8.74
CA GLU A 14 20.97 20.57 8.48
C GLU A 14 21.30 22.01 8.90
N PHE A 15 21.91 22.19 10.08
CA PHE A 15 22.20 23.50 10.64
C PHE A 15 23.64 24.01 10.37
N LYS A 16 24.47 23.27 9.61
CA LYS A 16 25.88 23.62 9.35
C LYS A 16 26.08 25.04 8.79
N ASN A 17 25.20 25.47 7.89
CA ASN A 17 25.26 26.77 7.22
C ASN A 17 24.00 27.61 7.51
N TYR A 18 23.43 27.48 8.71
CA TYR A 18 22.20 28.17 9.06
C TYR A 18 22.43 29.68 9.17
N SER A 19 21.53 30.47 8.58
CA SER A 19 21.63 31.93 8.57
C SER A 19 20.30 32.59 8.95
N VAL A 20 20.33 33.90 9.24
CA VAL A 20 19.13 34.69 9.55
C VAL A 20 18.09 34.63 8.42
N ALA A 21 18.53 34.51 7.16
CA ALA A 21 17.63 34.34 6.03
C ALA A 21 16.87 33.00 6.09
N HIS A 22 17.54 31.93 6.52
CA HIS A 22 16.89 30.63 6.75
C HIS A 22 15.85 30.75 7.86
N LEU A 23 16.20 31.40 8.98
CA LEU A 23 15.28 31.63 10.09
C LEU A 23 14.02 32.38 9.67
N LYS A 24 14.16 33.44 8.87
CA LYS A 24 13.02 34.20 8.36
C LYS A 24 12.11 33.32 7.49
N ASN A 25 12.69 32.52 6.60
CA ASN A 25 11.93 31.63 5.72
C ASN A 25 11.23 30.52 6.51
N ASP A 26 11.95 29.87 7.44
CA ASP A 26 11.40 28.82 8.30
C ASP A 26 10.29 29.36 9.20
N ALA A 27 10.43 30.58 9.71
CA ALA A 27 9.41 31.23 10.53
C ALA A 27 8.13 31.54 9.75
N MET A 28 8.27 32.13 8.55
CA MET A 28 7.12 32.38 7.68
C MET A 28 6.43 31.09 7.25
N ALA A 29 7.21 30.05 6.94
CA ALA A 29 6.69 28.74 6.60
C ALA A 29 5.97 28.09 7.79
N GLY A 30 6.56 28.10 8.98
CA GLY A 30 5.96 27.54 10.21
C GLY A 30 4.65 28.20 10.58
N LEU A 31 4.57 29.54 10.50
CA LEU A 31 3.33 30.30 10.71
C LEU A 31 2.26 29.96 9.65
N THR A 32 2.66 29.85 8.38
CA THR A 32 1.74 29.47 7.30
C THR A 32 1.19 28.05 7.52
N VAL A 33 2.05 27.11 7.91
CA VAL A 33 1.64 25.74 8.23
C VAL A 33 0.71 25.71 9.44
N ALA A 34 1.00 26.46 10.51
CA ALA A 34 0.12 26.56 11.67
C ALA A 34 -1.28 27.07 11.30
N ALA A 35 -1.36 28.10 10.47
CA ALA A 35 -2.63 28.67 10.03
C ALA A 35 -3.47 27.68 9.17
N VAL A 36 -2.82 26.80 8.40
CA VAL A 36 -3.51 25.70 7.68
C VAL A 36 -3.86 24.54 8.61
N ALA A 37 -2.97 24.22 9.55
CA ALA A 37 -3.06 23.04 10.39
C ALA A 37 -4.05 23.19 11.55
N LEU A 38 -4.23 24.40 12.09
CA LEU A 38 -5.18 24.68 13.17
C LEU A 38 -6.60 24.18 12.87
N PRO A 39 -7.27 24.59 11.77
CA PRO A 39 -8.62 24.12 11.48
C PRO A 39 -8.68 22.61 11.25
N LEU A 40 -7.67 22.05 10.59
CA LEU A 40 -7.59 20.61 10.32
C LEU A 40 -7.38 19.80 11.61
N ALA A 41 -6.57 20.29 12.54
CA ALA A 41 -6.28 19.60 13.80
C ALA A 41 -7.55 19.48 14.66
N LEU A 42 -8.30 20.58 14.81
CA LEU A 42 -9.58 20.58 15.53
C LEU A 42 -10.57 19.63 14.87
N ALA A 43 -10.70 19.71 13.54
CA ALA A 43 -11.65 18.90 12.80
C ALA A 43 -11.31 17.41 12.85
N PHE A 44 -10.03 17.03 12.69
CA PHE A 44 -9.59 15.64 12.81
C PHE A 44 -9.68 15.09 14.23
N GLY A 45 -9.51 15.95 15.26
CA GLY A 45 -9.81 15.59 16.64
C GLY A 45 -11.26 15.09 16.78
N VAL A 46 -12.23 15.87 16.28
CA VAL A 46 -13.65 15.47 16.26
C VAL A 46 -13.90 14.24 15.38
N ALA A 47 -13.32 14.21 14.18
CA ALA A 47 -13.52 13.12 13.24
C ALA A 47 -12.99 11.77 13.75
N SER A 48 -12.04 11.79 14.69
CA SER A 48 -11.51 10.60 15.34
C SER A 48 -12.38 10.07 16.48
N GLY A 49 -13.48 10.74 16.82
CA GLY A 49 -14.32 10.44 17.99
C GLY A 49 -13.80 11.01 19.30
N ALA A 50 -12.64 11.67 19.28
CA ALA A 50 -12.10 12.41 20.41
C ALA A 50 -12.61 13.86 20.43
N THR A 51 -11.94 14.73 21.20
CA THR A 51 -12.29 16.14 21.32
C THR A 51 -11.50 17.01 20.33
N PRO A 52 -11.98 18.22 19.97
CA PRO A 52 -11.18 19.21 19.25
C PRO A 52 -9.84 19.51 19.96
N GLY A 53 -9.87 19.55 21.30
CA GLY A 53 -8.67 19.73 22.13
C GLY A 53 -7.64 18.62 21.93
N ALA A 54 -8.09 17.35 21.88
CA ALA A 54 -7.20 16.22 21.59
C ALA A 54 -6.49 16.39 20.25
N GLY A 55 -7.20 16.81 19.20
CA GLY A 55 -6.60 17.10 17.90
C GLY A 55 -5.57 18.25 17.93
N MET A 56 -5.87 19.32 18.66
CA MET A 56 -4.97 20.46 18.83
C MET A 56 -3.70 20.09 19.59
N VAL A 57 -3.82 19.43 20.75
CA VAL A 57 -2.70 18.91 21.54
C VAL A 57 -1.86 17.95 20.72
N THR A 58 -2.50 17.10 19.94
CA THR A 58 -1.81 16.18 19.03
C THR A 58 -0.92 16.92 18.05
N ALA A 59 -1.45 17.95 17.38
CA ALA A 59 -0.69 18.74 16.42
C ALA A 59 0.49 19.49 17.09
N ILE A 60 0.30 20.03 18.29
CA ILE A 60 1.35 20.71 19.05
C ILE A 60 2.48 19.74 19.41
N ILE A 61 2.16 18.64 20.08
CA ILE A 61 3.14 17.69 20.62
C ILE A 61 3.84 16.94 19.50
N SER A 62 3.10 16.42 18.52
CA SER A 62 3.70 15.69 17.40
C SER A 62 4.55 16.60 16.51
N GLY A 63 4.12 17.83 16.23
CA GLY A 63 4.93 18.80 15.50
C GLY A 63 6.26 19.12 16.21
N PHE A 64 6.30 19.05 17.55
CA PHE A 64 7.50 19.27 18.32
C PHE A 64 8.36 17.99 18.40
N ILE A 65 7.83 16.91 18.99
CA ILE A 65 8.57 15.68 19.28
C ILE A 65 8.93 14.93 18.00
N ILE A 66 7.93 14.65 17.15
CA ILE A 66 8.16 13.92 15.90
C ILE A 66 8.96 14.79 14.95
N GLY A 67 8.66 16.10 14.87
CA GLY A 67 9.46 17.05 14.10
C GLY A 67 10.94 17.04 14.50
N ALA A 68 11.25 17.05 15.80
CA ALA A 68 12.62 16.98 16.31
C ALA A 68 13.35 15.70 15.90
N LEU A 69 12.66 14.57 15.94
CA LEU A 69 13.23 13.24 15.71
C LEU A 69 13.12 12.75 14.27
N SER A 70 12.43 13.50 13.40
CA SER A 70 12.08 13.11 12.04
C SER A 70 13.29 12.74 11.18
N GLY A 71 13.05 11.85 10.21
CA GLY A 71 14.05 11.36 9.27
C GLY A 71 14.40 12.36 8.16
N ALA A 72 13.71 13.50 8.08
CA ALA A 72 13.97 14.57 7.12
C ALA A 72 13.50 15.94 7.64
N PRO A 73 14.17 17.04 7.25
CA PRO A 73 13.91 18.39 7.78
C PRO A 73 12.53 18.96 7.43
N TYR A 74 11.85 18.41 6.42
CA TYR A 74 10.57 18.92 5.94
C TYR A 74 9.36 18.22 6.57
N GLN A 75 9.56 17.17 7.39
CA GLN A 75 8.46 16.38 7.94
C GLN A 75 7.71 17.17 9.02
N ILE A 76 6.38 17.19 8.90
CA ILE A 76 5.48 17.85 9.86
C ILE A 76 4.34 16.90 10.18
N SER A 77 4.30 16.47 11.44
CA SER A 77 3.32 15.50 11.93
C SER A 77 2.15 16.15 12.65
N GLY A 78 1.04 15.43 12.71
CA GLY A 78 -0.20 15.85 13.37
C GLY A 78 -1.30 14.83 13.15
N PRO A 79 -2.53 15.10 13.63
CA PRO A 79 -3.67 14.24 13.31
C PRO A 79 -3.96 14.29 11.81
N THR A 80 -4.36 13.17 11.21
CA THR A 80 -4.71 13.08 9.78
C THR A 80 -6.12 12.52 9.61
N GLY A 81 -6.74 12.81 8.47
CA GLY A 81 -8.08 12.30 8.16
C GLY A 81 -8.10 10.78 8.08
N ALA A 82 -7.07 10.18 7.46
CA ALA A 82 -6.93 8.74 7.37
C ALA A 82 -6.85 8.07 8.73
N LEU A 83 -5.99 8.56 9.62
CA LEU A 83 -5.97 8.08 11.01
C LEU A 83 -7.32 8.31 11.70
N SER A 84 -7.94 9.48 11.54
CA SER A 84 -9.24 9.80 12.16
C SER A 84 -10.34 8.78 11.79
N ALA A 85 -10.38 8.36 10.53
CA ALA A 85 -11.33 7.35 10.05
C ALA A 85 -11.13 5.97 10.69
N VAL A 86 -9.90 5.62 11.09
CA VAL A 86 -9.63 4.39 11.87
C VAL A 86 -10.08 4.58 13.31
N LEU A 87 -9.69 5.72 13.88
CA LEU A 87 -9.79 6.00 15.29
C LEU A 87 -11.25 6.09 15.76
N ILE A 88 -12.15 6.63 14.93
CA ILE A 88 -13.57 6.72 15.26
C ILE A 88 -14.20 5.33 15.51
N LEU A 89 -13.82 4.32 14.73
CA LEU A 89 -14.33 2.96 14.90
C LEU A 89 -13.83 2.34 16.22
N ILE A 90 -12.58 2.64 16.57
CA ILE A 90 -12.00 2.22 17.85
C ILE A 90 -12.71 2.92 19.00
N VAL A 91 -12.98 4.23 18.90
CA VAL A 91 -13.72 4.96 19.94
C VAL A 91 -15.15 4.42 20.09
N GLN A 92 -15.83 4.12 18.99
CA GLN A 92 -17.19 3.58 19.03
C GLN A 92 -17.24 2.21 19.70
N LYS A 93 -16.26 1.34 19.45
CA LYS A 93 -16.23 -0.03 19.99
C LYS A 93 -15.59 -0.13 21.37
N TYR A 94 -14.54 0.64 21.62
CA TYR A 94 -13.63 0.49 22.76
C TYR A 94 -13.51 1.76 23.63
N GLY A 95 -14.14 2.87 23.22
CA GLY A 95 -14.04 4.16 23.89
C GLY A 95 -12.65 4.81 23.76
N LEU A 96 -12.52 6.02 24.34
CA LEU A 96 -11.25 6.75 24.38
C LEU A 96 -10.10 5.99 25.06
N PRO A 97 -10.30 5.25 26.18
CA PRO A 97 -9.23 4.45 26.78
C PRO A 97 -8.66 3.41 25.82
N GLY A 98 -9.53 2.75 25.05
CA GLY A 98 -9.10 1.77 24.03
C GLY A 98 -8.32 2.42 22.90
N LEU A 99 -8.74 3.62 22.45
CA LEU A 99 -8.00 4.40 21.46
C LEU A 99 -6.59 4.75 21.93
N TRP A 100 -6.45 5.21 23.18
CA TRP A 100 -5.15 5.59 23.73
C TRP A 100 -4.21 4.40 23.88
N LEU A 101 -4.72 3.29 24.43
CA LEU A 101 -3.94 2.06 24.57
C LEU A 101 -3.52 1.50 23.20
N ALA A 102 -4.42 1.46 22.22
CA ALA A 102 -4.09 1.08 20.85
C ALA A 102 -3.07 2.03 20.21
N GLY A 103 -3.13 3.34 20.52
CA GLY A 103 -2.15 4.34 20.11
C GLY A 103 -0.74 4.06 20.66
N ILE A 104 -0.63 3.72 21.95
CA ILE A 104 0.64 3.33 22.58
C ILE A 104 1.19 2.07 21.93
N MET A 105 0.35 1.03 21.79
CA MET A 105 0.74 -0.24 21.15
C MET A 105 1.22 -0.02 19.71
N SER A 106 0.50 0.80 18.94
CA SER A 106 0.89 1.20 17.59
C SER A 106 2.24 1.92 17.58
N GLY A 107 2.46 2.87 18.49
CA GLY A 107 3.73 3.56 18.63
C GLY A 107 4.90 2.61 18.93
N VAL A 108 4.69 1.61 19.79
CA VAL A 108 5.66 0.54 20.05
C VAL A 108 5.94 -0.29 18.80
N MET A 109 4.90 -0.71 18.07
CA MET A 109 5.06 -1.47 16.82
C MET A 109 5.86 -0.68 15.78
N ILE A 110 5.52 0.59 15.54
CA ILE A 110 6.25 1.47 14.60
C ILE A 110 7.71 1.65 15.06
N LEU A 111 7.95 1.85 16.36
CA LEU A 111 9.29 2.00 16.91
C LEU A 111 10.14 0.75 16.65
N VAL A 112 9.58 -0.44 16.88
CA VAL A 112 10.23 -1.72 16.58
C VAL A 112 10.57 -1.82 15.09
N LEU A 113 9.65 -1.48 14.18
CA LEU A 113 9.92 -1.46 12.73
C LEU A 113 11.08 -0.52 12.38
N GLY A 114 11.17 0.65 13.01
CA GLY A 114 12.26 1.60 12.82
C GLY A 114 13.61 1.06 13.31
N ILE A 115 13.65 0.47 14.50
CA ILE A 115 14.87 -0.10 15.10
C ILE A 115 15.38 -1.30 14.28
N LEU A 116 14.48 -2.16 13.81
CA LEU A 116 14.79 -3.31 12.96
C LEU A 116 15.12 -2.94 11.50
N LYS A 117 15.13 -1.64 11.18
CA LYS A 117 15.42 -1.09 9.84
C LYS A 117 14.46 -1.58 8.75
N LEU A 118 13.20 -1.80 9.10
CA LEU A 118 12.15 -2.30 8.22
C LEU A 118 11.41 -1.18 7.46
N GLY A 119 11.94 0.05 7.42
CA GLY A 119 11.34 1.18 6.71
C GLY A 119 11.20 1.00 5.19
N ARG A 120 11.85 -0.01 4.60
CA ARG A 120 11.69 -0.35 3.17
C ARG A 120 10.41 -1.12 2.87
N ILE A 121 9.73 -1.69 3.88
CA ILE A 121 8.52 -2.52 3.67
C ILE A 121 7.42 -1.74 2.92
N VAL A 122 7.31 -0.44 3.15
CA VAL A 122 6.29 0.41 2.48
C VAL A 122 6.47 0.46 0.95
N ASN A 123 7.66 0.20 0.42
CA ASN A 123 7.89 0.16 -1.02
C ASN A 123 7.21 -1.03 -1.71
N PHE A 124 6.77 -2.05 -0.96
CA PHE A 124 6.09 -3.21 -1.51
C PHE A 124 4.57 -3.02 -1.62
N ILE A 125 4.03 -1.88 -1.16
CA ILE A 125 2.59 -1.62 -1.23
C ILE A 125 2.26 -0.98 -2.59
N PRO A 126 1.42 -1.64 -3.42
CA PRO A 126 1.13 -1.13 -4.74
C PRO A 126 0.35 0.20 -4.69
N ALA A 127 0.71 1.14 -5.56
CA ALA A 127 0.04 2.44 -5.65
C ALA A 127 -1.51 2.37 -5.82
N PRO A 128 -2.07 1.39 -6.55
CA PRO A 128 -3.53 1.24 -6.63
C PRO A 128 -4.19 0.89 -5.29
N VAL A 129 -3.50 0.15 -4.40
CA VAL A 129 -3.99 -0.16 -3.04
C VAL A 129 -4.06 1.12 -2.22
N ILE A 130 -2.97 1.91 -2.20
CA ILE A 130 -2.92 3.20 -1.48
C ILE A 130 -4.01 4.14 -2.01
N THR A 131 -4.18 4.21 -3.33
CA THR A 131 -5.19 5.07 -3.96
C THR A 131 -6.60 4.63 -3.57
N GLY A 132 -6.93 3.34 -3.68
CA GLY A 132 -8.25 2.81 -3.31
C GLY A 132 -8.55 2.97 -1.82
N PHE A 133 -7.55 2.75 -0.98
CA PHE A 133 -7.66 2.96 0.46
C PHE A 133 -7.93 4.43 0.80
N THR A 134 -7.21 5.36 0.14
CA THR A 134 -7.44 6.80 0.28
C THR A 134 -8.84 7.20 -0.18
N SER A 135 -9.32 6.66 -1.31
CA SER A 135 -10.70 6.87 -1.77
C SER A 135 -11.73 6.35 -0.78
N GLY A 136 -11.50 5.17 -0.19
CA GLY A 136 -12.36 4.59 0.84
C GLY A 136 -12.44 5.48 2.09
N ILE A 137 -11.29 5.91 2.61
CA ILE A 137 -11.20 6.86 3.73
C ILE A 137 -11.93 8.16 3.43
N ALA A 138 -11.78 8.70 2.21
CA ALA A 138 -12.48 9.92 1.82
C ALA A 138 -14.00 9.74 1.93
N VAL A 139 -14.53 8.59 1.55
CA VAL A 139 -15.95 8.25 1.74
C VAL A 139 -16.31 8.15 3.22
N ILE A 140 -15.52 7.45 4.03
CA ILE A 140 -15.75 7.33 5.49
C ILE A 140 -15.81 8.70 6.16
N ILE A 141 -14.84 9.57 5.88
CA ILE A 141 -14.81 10.93 6.45
C ILE A 141 -16.04 11.71 5.99
N PHE A 142 -16.35 11.68 4.68
CA PHE A 142 -17.47 12.44 4.13
C PHE A 142 -18.81 12.01 4.75
N VAL A 143 -19.08 10.71 4.82
CA VAL A 143 -20.28 10.16 5.46
C VAL A 143 -20.29 10.45 6.96
N GLY A 144 -19.13 10.33 7.62
CA GLY A 144 -18.98 10.64 9.05
C GLY A 144 -19.29 12.09 9.40
N GLN A 145 -19.27 13.01 8.42
CA GLN A 145 -19.57 14.42 8.63
C GLN A 145 -21.02 14.82 8.36
N ILE A 146 -21.86 13.92 7.80
CA ILE A 146 -23.24 14.25 7.41
C ILE A 146 -24.05 14.75 8.62
N ASP A 147 -23.90 14.13 9.80
CA ASP A 147 -24.63 14.52 11.02
C ASP A 147 -24.30 15.97 11.43
N ASN A 148 -23.02 16.32 11.43
CA ASN A 148 -22.55 17.67 11.77
C ASN A 148 -22.85 18.69 10.67
N PHE A 149 -22.95 18.26 9.41
CA PHE A 149 -23.34 19.10 8.28
C PHE A 149 -24.83 19.47 8.33
N LEU A 150 -25.70 18.50 8.67
CA LEU A 150 -27.15 18.69 8.72
C LEU A 150 -27.67 19.14 10.09
N GLY A 151 -26.87 19.00 11.16
CA GLY A 151 -27.30 19.33 12.52
C GLY A 151 -28.18 18.25 13.17
N ILE A 152 -28.08 17.02 12.66
CA ILE A 152 -28.87 15.87 13.12
C ILE A 152 -28.02 14.93 13.97
N THR A 153 -28.68 13.95 14.59
CA THR A 153 -28.02 12.81 15.26
C THR A 153 -28.64 11.53 14.73
N THR A 154 -27.79 10.59 14.28
CA THR A 154 -28.19 9.23 13.91
C THR A 154 -27.62 8.23 14.89
N LYS A 155 -28.12 6.99 14.88
CA LYS A 155 -27.51 5.91 15.64
C LYS A 155 -26.09 5.65 15.14
N SER A 156 -25.26 5.12 16.05
CA SER A 156 -23.95 4.58 15.69
C SER A 156 -24.14 3.31 14.87
N ALA A 157 -23.27 3.08 13.90
CA ALA A 157 -23.29 1.92 13.04
C ALA A 157 -21.89 1.32 12.94
N ASP A 158 -21.80 0.00 12.85
CA ASP A 158 -20.52 -0.72 12.84
C ASP A 158 -19.71 -0.50 11.55
N SER A 159 -20.37 -0.05 10.48
CA SER A 159 -19.71 0.26 9.22
C SER A 159 -20.29 1.50 8.54
N THR A 160 -19.50 2.07 7.63
CA THR A 160 -19.92 3.26 6.87
C THR A 160 -21.05 2.94 5.91
N THR A 161 -21.10 1.73 5.33
CA THR A 161 -22.23 1.31 4.49
C THR A 161 -23.52 1.23 5.28
N LEU A 162 -23.50 0.66 6.49
CA LEU A 162 -24.67 0.61 7.37
C LEU A 162 -25.11 2.01 7.77
N LYS A 163 -24.15 2.91 8.08
CA LYS A 163 -24.46 4.32 8.36
C LYS A 163 -25.12 5.00 7.15
N LEU A 164 -24.61 4.76 5.93
CA LEU A 164 -25.16 5.32 4.70
C LEU A 164 -26.61 4.86 4.46
N VAL A 165 -26.87 3.56 4.60
CA VAL A 165 -28.23 2.99 4.48
C VAL A 165 -29.15 3.54 5.57
N GLY A 166 -28.64 3.67 6.80
CA GLY A 166 -29.36 4.22 7.96
C GLY A 166 -29.93 5.61 7.70
N TYR A 167 -29.24 6.47 6.93
CA TYR A 167 -29.79 7.77 6.52
C TYR A 167 -31.07 7.67 5.70
N PHE A 168 -31.31 6.57 4.98
CA PHE A 168 -32.51 6.38 4.16
C PHE A 168 -33.58 5.51 4.85
N THR A 169 -33.22 4.75 5.88
CA THR A 169 -34.12 3.76 6.51
C THR A 169 -34.54 4.14 7.93
N GLU A 170 -33.74 4.92 8.66
CA GLU A 170 -34.03 5.30 10.05
C GLU A 170 -34.46 6.78 10.15
N PRO A 171 -35.39 7.12 11.07
CA PRO A 171 -35.79 8.50 11.30
C PRO A 171 -34.65 9.32 11.90
N TRP A 172 -34.46 10.53 11.39
CA TRP A 172 -33.43 11.46 11.89
C TRP A 172 -33.95 12.21 13.11
N GLN A 173 -33.09 12.35 14.13
CA GLN A 173 -33.39 13.22 15.28
C GLN A 173 -32.66 14.54 15.10
N GLN A 174 -33.40 15.64 15.08
CA GLN A 174 -32.80 16.97 15.14
C GLN A 174 -32.23 17.21 16.54
N LYS A 175 -31.05 17.83 16.61
CA LYS A 175 -30.51 18.25 17.90
C LYS A 175 -31.45 19.31 18.51
N PRO A 176 -31.85 19.19 19.78
CA PRO A 176 -32.78 20.13 20.39
C PRO A 176 -32.20 21.55 20.41
N ASN A 177 -33.05 22.56 20.17
CA ASN A 177 -32.71 23.99 20.19
C ASN A 177 -31.63 24.41 19.15
N VAL A 178 -31.56 23.71 18.01
CA VAL A 178 -30.65 24.01 16.90
C VAL A 178 -31.43 24.49 15.69
N ASP A 179 -30.94 25.55 15.03
CA ASP A 179 -31.44 25.98 13.73
C ASP A 179 -30.71 25.21 12.62
N GLY A 180 -31.37 24.20 12.07
CA GLY A 180 -30.79 23.34 11.02
C GLY A 180 -30.37 24.11 9.76
N LEU A 181 -31.07 25.18 9.39
CA LEU A 181 -30.70 26.00 8.23
C LEU A 181 -29.41 26.77 8.51
N ALA A 182 -29.27 27.33 9.72
CA ALA A 182 -28.05 27.99 10.13
C ALA A 182 -26.85 27.04 10.22
N VAL A 183 -27.07 25.78 10.67
CA VAL A 183 -26.02 24.75 10.69
C VAL A 183 -25.48 24.49 9.28
N VAL A 184 -26.38 24.23 8.33
CA VAL A 184 -26.02 23.98 6.94
C VAL A 184 -25.38 25.21 6.31
N ALA A 185 -25.88 26.42 6.58
CA ALA A 185 -25.31 27.67 6.09
C ALA A 185 -23.85 27.85 6.53
N CYS A 186 -23.53 27.59 7.81
CA CYS A 186 -22.16 27.61 8.32
C CYS A 186 -21.24 26.67 7.54
N ALA A 187 -21.66 25.43 7.30
CA ALA A 187 -20.88 24.47 6.53
C ALA A 187 -20.68 24.92 5.08
N LEU A 188 -21.75 25.39 4.43
CA LEU A 188 -21.71 25.87 3.04
C LEU A 188 -20.84 27.11 2.87
N ILE A 189 -20.83 28.04 3.83
CA ILE A 189 -19.91 29.19 3.84
C ILE A 189 -18.46 28.71 3.78
N VAL A 190 -18.08 27.77 4.67
CA VAL A 190 -16.72 27.21 4.67
C VAL A 190 -16.40 26.51 3.35
N MET A 191 -17.31 25.68 2.85
CA MET A 191 -17.11 24.95 1.59
C MET A 191 -16.94 25.91 0.40
N ALA A 192 -17.80 26.92 0.29
CA ALA A 192 -17.75 27.93 -0.75
C ALA A 192 -16.42 28.68 -0.70
N VAL A 193 -15.98 29.13 0.48
CA VAL A 193 -14.69 29.81 0.64
C VAL A 193 -13.53 28.89 0.27
N MET A 194 -13.53 27.63 0.73
CA MET A 194 -12.47 26.68 0.40
C MET A 194 -12.38 26.37 -1.10
N LEU A 195 -13.49 26.36 -1.82
CA LEU A 195 -13.55 26.04 -3.26
C LEU A 195 -13.30 27.27 -4.15
N ILE A 196 -13.78 28.45 -3.74
CA ILE A 196 -13.74 29.67 -4.54
C ILE A 196 -12.48 30.49 -4.24
N LEU A 197 -12.14 30.69 -2.97
CA LEU A 197 -11.05 31.58 -2.55
C LEU A 197 -9.71 31.26 -3.23
N PRO A 198 -9.26 29.98 -3.35
CA PRO A 198 -7.99 29.64 -4.00
C PRO A 198 -7.94 29.94 -5.51
N ARG A 199 -9.08 30.24 -6.15
CA ARG A 199 -9.11 30.62 -7.57
C ARG A 199 -8.61 32.04 -7.81
N PHE A 200 -8.56 32.87 -6.76
CA PHE A 200 -8.06 34.25 -6.86
C PHE A 200 -6.55 34.30 -6.60
N ASN A 201 -5.82 35.10 -7.38
CA ASN A 201 -4.36 35.16 -7.28
C ASN A 201 -3.84 35.86 -6.01
N PHE A 202 -4.58 36.83 -5.48
CA PHE A 202 -4.17 37.62 -4.30
C PHE A 202 -4.36 36.87 -2.96
N THR A 203 -5.16 35.80 -2.95
CA THR A 203 -5.53 35.05 -1.74
C THR A 203 -4.62 33.86 -1.46
N LYS A 204 -3.62 33.59 -2.33
CA LYS A 204 -2.65 32.49 -2.18
C LYS A 204 -1.87 32.52 -0.86
N ARG A 205 -1.86 33.66 -0.17
CA ARG A 205 -1.19 33.87 1.12
C ARG A 205 -2.04 33.49 2.34
N PHE A 206 -3.36 33.33 2.17
CA PHE A 206 -4.29 33.09 3.27
C PHE A 206 -4.89 31.67 3.20
N PRO A 207 -4.84 30.89 4.30
CA PRO A 207 -5.47 29.57 4.35
C PRO A 207 -6.99 29.64 4.20
N ALA A 208 -7.52 29.14 3.08
CA ALA A 208 -8.95 29.22 2.78
C ALA A 208 -9.84 28.55 3.82
N ALA A 209 -9.38 27.47 4.46
CA ALA A 209 -10.12 26.81 5.55
C ALA A 209 -10.26 27.73 6.78
N LEU A 210 -9.17 28.42 7.17
CA LEU A 210 -9.20 29.36 8.29
C LEU A 210 -10.11 30.56 8.00
N VAL A 211 -10.00 31.13 6.81
CA VAL A 211 -10.89 32.24 6.37
C VAL A 211 -12.35 31.79 6.39
N GLY A 212 -12.64 30.58 5.89
CA GLY A 212 -13.99 30.02 5.92
C GLY A 212 -14.54 29.89 7.33
N ILE A 213 -13.75 29.35 8.26
CA ILE A 213 -14.16 29.22 9.68
C ILE A 213 -14.41 30.58 10.31
N ILE A 214 -13.53 31.56 10.07
CA ILE A 214 -13.70 32.92 10.60
C ILE A 214 -15.02 33.52 10.10
N LEU A 215 -15.29 33.44 8.79
CA LEU A 215 -16.52 33.96 8.20
C LEU A 215 -17.77 33.25 8.70
N ALA A 216 -17.75 31.91 8.81
CA ALA A 216 -18.87 31.14 9.34
C ALA A 216 -19.13 31.46 10.82
N SER A 217 -18.07 31.59 11.63
CA SER A 217 -18.18 31.94 13.05
C SER A 217 -18.69 33.36 13.24
N LEU A 218 -18.23 34.31 12.41
CA LEU A 218 -18.70 35.69 12.43
C LEU A 218 -20.16 35.80 12.01
N ALA A 219 -20.57 35.08 10.95
CA ALA A 219 -21.95 35.02 10.52
C ALA A 219 -22.85 34.45 11.62
N ALA A 220 -22.45 33.34 12.24
CA ALA A 220 -23.18 32.73 13.34
C ALA A 220 -23.34 33.68 14.54
N TYR A 221 -22.28 34.43 14.88
CA TYR A 221 -22.32 35.41 15.97
C TYR A 221 -23.19 36.62 15.65
N LEU A 222 -22.99 37.27 14.49
CA LEU A 222 -23.71 38.49 14.11
C LEU A 222 -25.20 38.25 13.88
N LEU A 223 -25.56 37.08 13.32
CA LEU A 223 -26.94 36.70 13.04
C LEU A 223 -27.60 35.96 14.21
N SER A 224 -26.89 35.82 15.35
CA SER A 224 -27.36 35.11 16.54
C SER A 224 -27.88 33.69 16.26
N TRP A 225 -27.20 32.99 15.34
CA TRP A 225 -27.57 31.64 14.94
C TRP A 225 -27.36 30.63 16.05
N LYS A 226 -28.39 29.83 16.34
CA LYS A 226 -28.33 28.73 17.30
C LYS A 226 -27.73 27.48 16.65
N VAL A 227 -26.40 27.41 16.65
CA VAL A 227 -25.66 26.27 16.09
C VAL A 227 -24.81 25.60 17.18
N PRO A 228 -24.59 24.28 17.12
CA PRO A 228 -23.64 23.61 18.01
C PRO A 228 -22.24 24.20 17.81
N ILE A 229 -21.64 24.67 18.89
CA ILE A 229 -20.26 25.19 18.91
C ILE A 229 -19.33 24.18 19.58
N ILE A 230 -18.03 24.33 19.34
CA ILE A 230 -16.99 23.49 19.95
C ILE A 230 -17.05 23.48 21.48
N GLY A 231 -17.32 24.63 22.10
CA GLY A 231 -17.33 24.77 23.55
C GLY A 231 -15.94 25.01 24.13
N LYS A 232 -15.75 24.76 25.43
CA LYS A 232 -14.51 25.09 26.13
C LYS A 232 -13.33 24.30 25.56
N ILE A 233 -12.37 24.99 24.95
CA ILE A 233 -11.07 24.41 24.57
C ILE A 233 -10.15 24.47 25.80
N PRO A 234 -9.53 23.34 26.18
CA PRO A 234 -8.53 23.32 27.25
C PRO A 234 -7.40 24.31 26.95
N SER A 235 -7.09 25.17 27.92
CA SER A 235 -5.95 26.10 27.85
C SER A 235 -4.63 25.44 28.26
N THR A 236 -4.65 24.13 28.51
CA THR A 236 -3.49 23.33 28.91
C THR A 236 -3.08 22.38 27.79
N ILE A 237 -1.78 22.09 27.69
CA ILE A 237 -1.23 21.11 26.75
C ILE A 237 -1.57 19.69 27.19
N ILE A 238 -1.60 19.46 28.51
CA ILE A 238 -1.98 18.19 29.11
C ILE A 238 -3.48 18.29 29.41
N LEU A 239 -4.25 17.44 28.73
CA LEU A 239 -5.69 17.38 28.93
C LEU A 239 -6.04 16.66 30.25
N ASP A 240 -7.19 17.03 30.81
CA ASP A 240 -7.74 16.37 32.00
C ASP A 240 -8.10 14.91 31.67
N ASP A 241 -8.72 14.70 30.51
CA ASP A 241 -9.04 13.40 29.93
C ASP A 241 -7.81 12.77 29.25
N ARG A 242 -6.69 12.63 29.96
CA ARG A 242 -5.50 11.94 29.44
C ARG A 242 -5.48 10.45 29.79
N TYR A 243 -4.67 9.70 29.05
CA TYR A 243 -4.43 8.31 29.37
C TYR A 243 -3.67 8.16 30.69
N PHE A 244 -4.16 7.25 31.52
CA PHE A 244 -3.47 6.70 32.69
C PHE A 244 -3.59 5.19 32.61
N PHE A 245 -2.53 4.49 32.99
CA PHE A 245 -2.57 3.03 33.09
C PHE A 245 -3.64 2.60 34.09
N ARG A 246 -4.51 1.69 33.65
CA ARG A 246 -5.54 1.06 34.48
C ARG A 246 -5.30 -0.45 34.51
N PRO A 247 -5.61 -1.15 35.61
CA PRO A 247 -5.51 -2.61 35.65
C PRO A 247 -6.31 -3.30 34.54
N GLU A 248 -7.45 -2.72 34.15
CA GLU A 248 -8.31 -3.19 33.05
C GLU A 248 -7.64 -3.14 31.67
N ASP A 249 -6.53 -2.43 31.50
CA ASP A 249 -5.83 -2.35 30.22
C ASP A 249 -5.22 -3.71 29.83
N PHE A 250 -4.76 -4.49 30.81
CA PHE A 250 -4.12 -5.79 30.57
C PHE A 250 -5.05 -6.82 29.93
N SER A 251 -6.34 -6.82 30.31
CA SER A 251 -7.32 -7.72 29.70
C SER A 251 -7.66 -7.34 28.26
N ARG A 252 -7.45 -6.07 27.88
CA ARG A 252 -7.80 -5.53 26.56
C ARG A 252 -6.67 -5.57 25.55
N LEU A 253 -5.45 -5.93 25.99
CA LEU A 253 -4.27 -5.97 25.11
C LEU A 253 -4.51 -6.87 23.89
N GLY A 254 -5.11 -8.06 24.09
CA GLY A 254 -5.41 -9.00 23.01
C GLY A 254 -6.33 -8.42 21.94
N ASP A 255 -7.43 -7.82 22.36
CA ASP A 255 -8.45 -7.24 21.46
C ASP A 255 -7.93 -6.04 20.66
N LEU A 256 -6.90 -5.37 21.17
CA LEU A 256 -6.34 -4.16 20.58
C LEU A 256 -5.12 -4.43 19.68
N ILE A 257 -4.61 -5.67 19.58
CA ILE A 257 -3.49 -6.00 18.67
C ILE A 257 -3.85 -5.64 17.23
N ALA A 258 -5.02 -6.07 16.74
CA ALA A 258 -5.44 -5.82 15.37
C ALA A 258 -5.71 -4.31 15.09
N PRO A 259 -6.46 -3.57 15.93
CA PRO A 259 -6.58 -2.11 15.82
C PRO A 259 -5.23 -1.38 15.87
N ALA A 260 -4.35 -1.73 16.81
CA ALA A 260 -3.02 -1.12 16.94
C ALA A 260 -2.16 -1.37 15.69
N SER A 261 -2.22 -2.57 15.13
CA SER A 261 -1.49 -2.93 13.90
C SER A 261 -1.97 -2.10 12.70
N ALA A 262 -3.28 -1.83 12.60
CA ALA A 262 -3.83 -0.98 11.54
C ALA A 262 -3.37 0.48 11.69
N ILE A 263 -3.41 1.04 12.91
CA ILE A 263 -2.85 2.39 13.19
C ILE A 263 -1.36 2.42 12.83
N ALA A 264 -0.60 1.39 13.23
CA ALA A 264 0.85 1.32 13.04
C ALA A 264 1.21 1.30 11.55
N MET A 265 0.58 0.40 10.81
CA MET A 265 0.77 0.26 9.38
C MET A 265 0.37 1.52 8.63
N LEU A 266 -0.82 2.07 8.91
CA LEU A 266 -1.28 3.29 8.25
C LEU A 266 -0.37 4.49 8.59
N GLY A 267 -0.04 4.68 9.86
CA GLY A 267 0.83 5.76 10.31
C GLY A 267 2.21 5.69 9.68
N ALA A 268 2.81 4.50 9.58
CA ALA A 268 4.08 4.26 8.92
C ALA A 268 4.02 4.56 7.41
N ILE A 269 2.99 4.06 6.72
CA ILE A 269 2.80 4.27 5.28
C ILE A 269 2.61 5.75 4.96
N GLU A 270 1.69 6.43 5.65
CA GLU A 270 1.41 7.85 5.41
C GLU A 270 2.66 8.69 5.62
N SER A 271 3.40 8.45 6.71
CA SER A 271 4.59 9.24 7.00
C SER A 271 5.69 9.04 5.95
N LEU A 272 5.95 7.78 5.55
CA LEU A 272 6.97 7.45 4.57
C LEU A 272 6.60 7.95 3.17
N LEU A 273 5.33 7.80 2.75
CA LEU A 273 4.85 8.35 1.48
C LEU A 273 4.93 9.87 1.45
N ALA A 274 4.54 10.53 2.56
CA ALA A 274 4.66 11.96 2.68
C ALA A 274 6.11 12.42 2.54
N GLY A 275 7.04 11.67 3.13
CA GLY A 275 8.44 11.96 3.01
C GLY A 275 9.03 11.69 1.62
N VAL A 276 8.52 10.71 0.86
CA VAL A 276 8.90 10.49 -0.55
C VAL A 276 8.44 11.64 -1.44
N VAL A 277 7.20 12.10 -1.28
CA VAL A 277 6.66 13.23 -2.05
C VAL A 277 7.44 14.51 -1.75
N ALA A 278 7.64 14.82 -0.46
CA ALA A 278 8.37 15.99 -0.05
C ALA A 278 9.87 15.94 -0.42
N GLY A 279 10.47 14.75 -0.42
CA GLY A 279 11.84 14.56 -0.89
C GLY A 279 12.00 14.89 -2.38
N ARG A 280 10.99 14.60 -3.21
CA ARG A 280 10.96 15.03 -4.62
C ARG A 280 10.79 16.54 -4.76
N MET A 281 10.01 17.18 -3.88
CA MET A 281 9.80 18.64 -3.90
C MET A 281 11.04 19.42 -3.45
N THR A 282 11.81 18.89 -2.50
CA THR A 282 12.94 19.58 -1.86
C THR A 282 14.32 19.11 -2.36
N GLY A 283 14.40 17.96 -3.04
CA GLY A 283 15.65 17.30 -3.40
C GLY A 283 16.37 16.62 -2.22
N LYS A 284 15.80 16.65 -1.01
CA LYS A 284 16.39 16.04 0.19
C LYS A 284 15.83 14.63 0.41
N LYS A 285 16.69 13.66 0.73
CA LYS A 285 16.27 12.26 0.98
C LYS A 285 15.72 12.10 2.41
N LEU A 286 14.73 11.21 2.54
CA LEU A 286 14.20 10.76 3.82
C LEU A 286 15.01 9.57 4.36
N ASP A 287 15.44 9.63 5.61
CA ASP A 287 15.80 8.42 6.35
C ASP A 287 14.53 7.74 6.89
N ALA A 288 14.08 6.71 6.17
CA ALA A 288 12.83 6.01 6.48
C ALA A 288 12.84 5.37 7.88
N ASN A 289 13.98 4.82 8.32
CA ASN A 289 14.02 4.14 9.62
C ASN A 289 13.99 5.15 10.77
N GLN A 290 14.73 6.25 10.63
CA GLN A 290 14.68 7.35 11.59
C GLN A 290 13.28 7.98 11.67
N GLU A 291 12.58 8.08 10.54
CA GLU A 291 11.19 8.54 10.52
C GLU A 291 10.26 7.61 11.30
N LEU A 292 10.37 6.29 11.13
CA LEU A 292 9.60 5.34 11.93
C LEU A 292 9.93 5.45 13.43
N VAL A 293 11.21 5.60 13.80
CA VAL A 293 11.58 5.84 15.21
C VAL A 293 10.91 7.09 15.76
N ALA A 294 10.88 8.19 14.99
CA ALA A 294 10.23 9.44 15.38
C ALA A 294 8.72 9.26 15.58
N GLN A 295 8.06 8.61 14.62
CA GLN A 295 6.62 8.33 14.67
C GLN A 295 6.27 7.42 15.85
N GLY A 296 7.06 6.38 16.09
CA GLY A 296 6.85 5.46 17.20
C GLY A 296 6.93 6.17 18.56
N ILE A 297 8.00 6.95 18.78
CA ILE A 297 8.18 7.72 20.01
C ILE A 297 7.04 8.73 20.21
N GLY A 298 6.67 9.48 19.17
CA GLY A 298 5.58 10.45 19.26
C GLY A 298 4.25 9.78 19.63
N ASN A 299 3.90 8.68 18.99
CA ASN A 299 2.64 7.96 19.23
C ASN A 299 2.58 7.24 20.57
N ILE A 300 3.72 6.90 21.18
CA ILE A 300 3.77 6.46 22.58
C ILE A 300 3.46 7.61 23.54
N ILE A 301 3.96 8.83 23.26
CA ILE A 301 3.85 9.97 24.17
C ILE A 301 2.48 10.65 24.11
N LEU A 302 1.90 10.77 22.92
CA LEU A 302 0.66 11.52 22.66
C LEU A 302 -0.51 11.18 23.60
N PRO A 303 -0.83 9.89 23.87
CA PRO A 303 -1.95 9.53 24.74
C PRO A 303 -1.82 10.06 26.17
N PHE A 304 -0.60 10.18 26.71
CA PHE A 304 -0.36 10.72 28.04
C PHE A 304 -0.64 12.23 28.16
N ALA A 305 -0.84 12.92 27.04
CA ALA A 305 -1.35 14.29 27.02
C ALA A 305 -2.84 14.38 26.64
N GLY A 306 -3.52 13.24 26.44
CA GLY A 306 -4.88 13.18 25.88
C GLY A 306 -4.92 13.37 24.36
N GLY A 307 -3.77 13.27 23.69
CA GLY A 307 -3.68 13.29 22.23
C GLY A 307 -4.16 11.98 21.59
N VAL A 308 -4.37 12.03 20.28
CA VAL A 308 -4.67 10.89 19.43
C VAL A 308 -3.45 10.54 18.57
N PRO A 309 -3.38 9.33 17.98
CA PRO A 309 -2.29 8.99 17.08
C PRO A 309 -2.09 10.01 15.93
N ALA A 310 -0.81 10.28 15.63
CA ALA A 310 -0.36 11.26 14.65
C ALA A 310 0.51 10.61 13.57
N THR A 311 0.57 11.27 12.42
CA THR A 311 1.51 10.93 11.34
C THR A 311 1.88 12.17 10.53
N ALA A 312 2.92 12.06 9.69
CA ALA A 312 3.31 13.13 8.78
C ALA A 312 2.27 13.31 7.68
N ALA A 313 1.93 14.56 7.36
CA ALA A 313 0.85 14.87 6.43
C ALA A 313 1.34 15.61 5.19
N ILE A 314 1.11 15.05 4.01
CA ILE A 314 1.48 15.65 2.70
C ILE A 314 1.02 17.11 2.61
N ALA A 315 -0.20 17.41 3.05
CA ALA A 315 -0.76 18.76 2.98
C ALA A 315 0.06 19.79 3.79
N ARG A 316 0.43 19.46 5.04
CA ARG A 316 1.23 20.35 5.91
C ARG A 316 2.63 20.56 5.34
N ILE A 317 3.25 19.47 4.90
CA ILE A 317 4.59 19.50 4.33
C ILE A 317 4.61 20.29 3.02
N SER A 318 3.63 20.07 2.13
CA SER A 318 3.54 20.80 0.86
C SER A 318 3.38 22.30 1.10
N VAL A 319 2.59 22.71 2.09
CA VAL A 319 2.46 24.11 2.50
C VAL A 319 3.78 24.66 3.03
N GLY A 320 4.44 23.94 3.94
CA GLY A 320 5.72 24.38 4.51
C GLY A 320 6.80 24.55 3.45
N VAL A 321 6.96 23.56 2.56
CA VAL A 321 7.93 23.59 1.47
C VAL A 321 7.62 24.71 0.47
N LYS A 322 6.35 24.88 0.07
CA LYS A 322 5.95 25.96 -0.86
C LYS A 322 6.07 27.36 -0.24
N ALA A 323 5.94 27.46 1.07
CA ALA A 323 6.17 28.69 1.82
C ALA A 323 7.67 29.02 2.01
N GLY A 324 8.58 28.18 1.48
CA GLY A 324 10.02 28.39 1.53
C GLY A 324 10.70 27.79 2.75
N GLY A 325 10.03 26.90 3.50
CA GLY A 325 10.60 26.20 4.63
C GLY A 325 11.75 25.28 4.23
N GLN A 326 12.85 25.31 4.97
CA GLN A 326 14.11 24.64 4.63
C GLN A 326 14.57 23.66 5.71
N THR A 327 14.22 23.90 6.97
CA THR A 327 14.65 23.09 8.13
C THR A 327 13.48 22.62 8.99
N ARG A 328 13.74 21.69 9.91
CA ARG A 328 12.80 21.18 10.92
C ARG A 328 12.34 22.27 11.89
N LEU A 329 12.99 23.43 11.90
CA LEU A 329 12.53 24.59 12.64
C LEU A 329 11.12 25.04 12.20
N VAL A 330 10.74 24.77 10.94
CA VAL A 330 9.36 24.95 10.46
C VAL A 330 8.37 24.19 11.35
N SER A 331 8.68 22.96 11.73
CA SER A 331 7.83 22.12 12.59
C SER A 331 7.77 22.66 14.02
N PHE A 332 8.90 23.15 14.55
CA PHE A 332 8.93 23.78 15.88
C PHE A 332 8.13 25.08 15.92
N ILE A 333 8.28 25.95 14.92
CA ILE A 333 7.54 27.21 14.84
C ILE A 333 6.06 26.94 14.62
N HIS A 334 5.73 25.92 13.82
CA HIS A 334 4.36 25.43 13.68
C HIS A 334 3.75 25.03 15.02
N SER A 335 4.42 24.19 15.80
CA SER A 335 3.97 23.78 17.14
C SER A 335 3.85 24.95 18.11
N ALA A 336 4.82 25.86 18.12
CA ALA A 336 4.79 27.05 18.97
C ALA A 336 3.63 27.98 18.60
N ALA A 337 3.37 28.19 17.31
CA ALA A 337 2.25 29.01 16.84
C ALA A 337 0.89 28.39 17.18
N LEU A 338 0.75 27.05 17.08
CA LEU A 338 -0.45 26.36 17.55
C LEU A 338 -0.62 26.45 19.07
N LEU A 339 0.46 26.31 19.83
CA LEU A 339 0.43 26.47 21.28
C LEU A 339 0.00 27.88 21.68
N LEU A 340 0.59 28.91 21.07
CA LEU A 340 0.19 30.30 21.30
C LEU A 340 -1.28 30.52 20.90
N SER A 341 -1.74 29.91 19.81
CA SER A 341 -3.15 29.99 19.41
C SER A 341 -4.07 29.33 20.46
N ALA A 342 -3.67 28.19 21.03
CA ALA A 342 -4.42 27.52 22.09
C ALA A 342 -4.51 28.40 23.35
N LEU A 343 -3.40 29.03 23.75
CA LEU A 343 -3.33 29.85 24.96
C LEU A 343 -4.06 31.18 24.82
N LEU A 344 -3.91 31.85 23.67
CA LEU A 344 -4.41 33.21 23.46
C LEU A 344 -5.81 33.26 22.84
N LEU A 345 -6.20 32.24 22.07
CA LEU A 345 -7.44 32.24 21.27
C LEU A 345 -8.42 31.14 21.70
N SER A 346 -8.22 30.46 22.84
CA SER A 346 -9.09 29.36 23.31
C SER A 346 -10.57 29.74 23.34
N GLU A 347 -10.90 30.94 23.82
CA GLU A 347 -12.29 31.43 23.86
C GLU A 347 -12.86 31.63 22.45
N MET A 348 -12.08 32.20 21.53
CA MET A 348 -12.51 32.39 20.14
C MET A 348 -12.71 31.05 19.43
N ILE A 349 -11.78 30.10 19.63
CA ILE A 349 -11.87 28.76 19.06
C ILE A 349 -13.11 28.04 19.60
N GLY A 350 -13.43 28.22 20.88
CA GLY A 350 -14.60 27.60 21.49
C GLY A 350 -15.95 28.03 20.90
N ARG A 351 -16.00 29.21 20.26
CA ARG A 351 -17.20 29.74 19.58
C ARG A 351 -17.36 29.24 18.15
N ILE A 352 -16.42 28.47 17.62
CA ILE A 352 -16.50 27.95 16.24
C ILE A 352 -17.68 26.97 16.12
N PRO A 353 -18.58 27.15 15.14
CA PRO A 353 -19.62 26.17 14.85
C PRO A 353 -19.02 24.82 14.43
N VAL A 354 -19.52 23.72 15.00
CA VAL A 354 -19.07 22.37 14.64
C VAL A 354 -19.34 22.06 13.17
N SER A 355 -20.39 22.63 12.58
CA SER A 355 -20.68 22.50 11.15
C SER A 355 -19.69 23.24 10.24
N ALA A 356 -18.98 24.25 10.76
CA ALA A 356 -17.88 24.84 10.02
C ALA A 356 -16.74 23.82 9.85
N LEU A 357 -16.45 23.00 10.87
CA LEU A 357 -15.45 21.93 10.80
C LEU A 357 -15.88 20.80 9.86
N SER A 358 -17.18 20.45 9.82
CA SER A 358 -17.67 19.44 8.87
C SER A 358 -17.49 19.89 7.43
N GLY A 359 -17.75 21.18 7.13
CA GLY A 359 -17.44 21.77 5.82
C GLY A 359 -15.95 21.67 5.44
N VAL A 360 -15.04 21.90 6.40
CA VAL A 360 -13.59 21.69 6.17
C VAL A 360 -13.29 20.24 5.82
N LEU A 361 -13.82 19.30 6.60
CA LEU A 361 -13.55 17.86 6.44
C LEU A 361 -14.13 17.30 5.16
N MET A 362 -15.35 17.69 4.77
CA MET A 362 -15.97 17.23 3.52
C MET A 362 -15.19 17.69 2.29
N VAL A 363 -14.73 18.96 2.25
CA VAL A 363 -13.87 19.44 1.15
C VAL A 363 -12.50 18.78 1.19
N THR A 364 -11.95 18.55 2.38
CA THR A 364 -10.64 17.90 2.55
C THR A 364 -10.71 16.44 2.08
N ALA A 365 -11.74 15.69 2.47
CA ALA A 365 -11.98 14.33 2.01
C ALA A 365 -12.05 14.25 0.48
N PHE A 366 -12.80 15.17 -0.16
CA PHE A 366 -12.84 15.25 -1.62
C PHE A 366 -11.46 15.51 -2.25
N ARG A 367 -10.62 16.34 -1.61
CA ARG A 367 -9.27 16.68 -2.08
C ARG A 367 -8.23 15.61 -1.80
N MET A 368 -8.44 14.76 -0.81
CA MET A 368 -7.55 13.63 -0.51
C MET A 368 -7.53 12.60 -1.65
N ASN A 369 -8.60 12.57 -2.45
CA ASN A 369 -8.70 11.61 -3.55
C ASN A 369 -7.71 11.95 -4.69
N GLU A 370 -6.93 10.96 -5.11
CA GLU A 370 -5.95 11.09 -6.21
C GLU A 370 -6.64 11.04 -7.58
N TRP A 371 -7.48 12.05 -7.86
CA TRP A 371 -8.32 12.12 -9.06
C TRP A 371 -7.52 11.95 -10.36
N HIS A 372 -6.27 12.40 -10.39
CA HIS A 372 -5.39 12.22 -11.55
C HIS A 372 -5.09 10.74 -11.80
N LEU A 373 -4.70 9.98 -10.77
CA LEU A 373 -4.39 8.56 -10.87
C LEU A 373 -5.64 7.74 -11.20
N ILE A 374 -6.76 8.04 -10.53
CA ILE A 374 -8.05 7.39 -10.79
C ILE A 374 -8.44 7.59 -12.25
N LYS A 375 -8.49 8.84 -12.72
CA LYS A 375 -8.81 9.14 -14.13
C LYS A 375 -7.83 8.46 -15.08
N PHE A 376 -6.55 8.42 -14.75
CA PHE A 376 -5.54 7.73 -15.57
C PHE A 376 -5.82 6.23 -15.70
N TYR A 377 -6.07 5.52 -14.59
CA TYR A 377 -6.35 4.08 -14.59
C TYR A 377 -7.61 3.72 -15.39
N PHE A 378 -8.71 4.44 -15.17
CA PHE A 378 -9.96 4.18 -15.89
C PHE A 378 -9.93 4.63 -17.35
N LYS A 379 -9.39 5.82 -17.65
CA LYS A 379 -9.32 6.34 -19.03
C LYS A 379 -8.38 5.52 -19.92
N ARG A 380 -7.29 4.99 -19.36
CA ARG A 380 -6.35 4.11 -20.09
C ARG A 380 -6.74 2.62 -20.04
N ARG A 381 -7.88 2.29 -19.43
CA ARG A 381 -8.38 0.90 -19.29
C ARG A 381 -7.37 -0.07 -18.68
N LEU A 382 -6.60 0.39 -17.69
CA LEU A 382 -5.64 -0.45 -16.96
C LEU A 382 -6.39 -1.38 -15.99
N LYS A 383 -6.86 -2.53 -16.49
CA LYS A 383 -7.78 -3.44 -15.78
C LYS A 383 -7.31 -3.80 -14.36
N SER A 384 -6.09 -4.33 -14.23
CA SER A 384 -5.59 -4.79 -12.92
C SER A 384 -5.45 -3.67 -11.88
N PRO A 385 -4.79 -2.53 -12.17
CA PRO A 385 -4.78 -1.38 -11.26
C PRO A 385 -6.18 -0.87 -10.90
N SER A 386 -7.09 -0.77 -11.88
CA SER A 386 -8.47 -0.33 -11.63
C SER A 386 -9.25 -1.30 -10.74
N MET A 387 -9.09 -2.62 -10.93
CA MET A 387 -9.73 -3.64 -10.09
C MET A 387 -9.22 -3.56 -8.66
N VAL A 388 -7.90 -3.49 -8.45
CA VAL A 388 -7.32 -3.36 -7.09
C VAL A 388 -7.86 -2.12 -6.39
N LEU A 389 -7.92 -0.99 -7.10
CA LEU A 389 -8.45 0.26 -6.55
C LEU A 389 -9.91 0.12 -6.12
N VAL A 390 -10.78 -0.41 -6.98
CA VAL A 390 -12.21 -0.58 -6.69
C VAL A 390 -12.43 -1.55 -5.53
N VAL A 391 -11.79 -2.71 -5.56
CA VAL A 391 -11.91 -3.71 -4.49
C VAL A 391 -11.43 -3.13 -3.16
N THR A 392 -10.30 -2.44 -3.15
CA THR A 392 -9.78 -1.81 -1.92
C THR A 392 -10.71 -0.70 -1.42
N THR A 393 -11.26 0.12 -2.33
CA THR A 393 -12.21 1.19 -1.96
C THR A 393 -13.47 0.61 -1.35
N LEU A 394 -14.07 -0.39 -1.99
CA LEU A 394 -15.28 -1.05 -1.50
C LEU A 394 -15.01 -1.71 -0.16
N ALA A 395 -13.92 -2.49 -0.06
CA ALA A 395 -13.56 -3.16 1.18
C ALA A 395 -13.36 -2.17 2.34
N THR A 396 -12.77 -1.01 2.07
CA THR A 396 -12.57 0.05 3.08
C THR A 396 -13.89 0.63 3.59
N VAL A 397 -14.90 0.77 2.73
CA VAL A 397 -16.20 1.35 3.11
C VAL A 397 -17.11 0.31 3.78
N THR A 398 -16.99 -0.97 3.37
CA THR A 398 -17.86 -2.06 3.83
C THR A 398 -17.37 -2.76 5.10
N PHE A 399 -16.06 -2.99 5.20
CA PHE A 399 -15.45 -3.77 6.28
C PHE A 399 -14.66 -2.87 7.25
N ASP A 400 -14.25 -3.46 8.36
CA ASP A 400 -13.26 -2.85 9.23
C ASP A 400 -11.98 -2.53 8.46
N LEU A 401 -11.37 -1.39 8.78
CA LEU A 401 -10.22 -0.88 8.04
C LEU A 401 -9.04 -1.87 7.99
N THR A 402 -8.81 -2.61 9.09
CA THR A 402 -7.78 -3.66 9.14
C THR A 402 -8.03 -4.74 8.09
N GLN A 403 -9.28 -5.21 7.98
CA GLN A 403 -9.66 -6.21 6.97
C GLN A 403 -9.51 -5.64 5.57
N ALA A 404 -9.89 -4.37 5.36
CA ALA A 404 -9.77 -3.71 4.06
C ALA A 404 -8.33 -3.64 3.55
N ILE A 405 -7.37 -3.32 4.42
CA ILE A 405 -5.94 -3.30 4.07
C ILE A 405 -5.47 -4.70 3.65
N ILE A 406 -5.79 -5.72 4.45
CA ILE A 406 -5.41 -7.11 4.17
C ILE A 406 -6.00 -7.58 2.84
N ILE A 407 -7.30 -7.35 2.63
CA ILE A 407 -8.00 -7.68 1.38
C ILE A 407 -7.34 -7.00 0.19
N GLY A 408 -7.06 -5.69 0.29
CA GLY A 408 -6.44 -4.93 -0.78
C GLY A 408 -5.04 -5.44 -1.15
N ILE A 409 -4.22 -5.76 -0.16
CA ILE A 409 -2.85 -6.28 -0.36
C ILE A 409 -2.88 -7.70 -0.92
N ILE A 410 -3.65 -8.61 -0.33
CA ILE A 410 -3.75 -10.00 -0.81
C ILE A 410 -4.28 -10.01 -2.24
N PHE A 411 -5.36 -9.26 -2.52
CA PHE A 411 -5.92 -9.18 -3.86
C PHE A 411 -4.90 -8.64 -4.86
N SER A 412 -4.13 -7.61 -4.48
CA SER A 412 -3.08 -7.08 -5.34
C SER A 412 -1.91 -8.06 -5.53
N LEU A 413 -1.57 -8.85 -4.50
CA LEU A 413 -0.52 -9.87 -4.59
C LEU A 413 -0.94 -11.01 -5.51
N VAL A 414 -2.18 -11.49 -5.41
CA VAL A 414 -2.74 -12.52 -6.30
C VAL A 414 -2.74 -12.04 -7.75
N LEU A 415 -3.20 -10.82 -8.02
CA LEU A 415 -3.16 -10.26 -9.38
C LEU A 415 -1.74 -10.04 -9.90
N PHE A 416 -0.78 -9.73 -9.03
CA PHE A 416 0.63 -9.63 -9.40
C PHE A 416 1.21 -11.00 -9.74
N LEU A 417 0.96 -12.01 -8.89
CA LEU A 417 1.41 -13.39 -9.12
C LEU A 417 0.84 -13.95 -10.42
N SER A 418 -0.46 -13.77 -10.68
CA SER A 418 -1.12 -14.21 -11.92
C SER A 418 -0.54 -13.55 -13.18
N LYS A 419 0.02 -12.33 -13.07
CA LYS A 419 0.69 -11.67 -14.19
C LYS A 419 2.11 -12.18 -14.43
N VAL A 420 2.83 -12.44 -13.35
CA VAL A 420 4.24 -12.90 -13.41
C VAL A 420 4.30 -14.39 -13.79
N SER A 421 3.26 -15.16 -13.45
CA SER A 421 3.15 -16.58 -13.82
C SER A 421 2.84 -16.83 -15.29
N ASN A 422 2.58 -15.79 -16.10
CA ASN A 422 2.29 -15.97 -17.50
C ASN A 422 3.58 -16.21 -18.28
N LEU A 423 3.84 -17.47 -18.62
CA LEU A 423 5.00 -17.89 -19.41
C LEU A 423 4.63 -17.80 -20.90
N GLU A 424 5.44 -17.09 -21.67
CA GLU A 424 5.30 -17.06 -23.12
C GLU A 424 6.21 -18.13 -23.73
N ILE A 425 5.60 -19.19 -24.27
CA ILE A 425 6.27 -20.30 -24.92
C ILE A 425 5.96 -20.22 -26.42
N LYS A 426 7.00 -20.04 -27.23
CA LYS A 426 6.88 -19.96 -28.69
C LYS A 426 7.69 -21.09 -29.33
N PRO A 427 7.02 -22.19 -29.72
CA PRO A 427 7.61 -23.20 -30.59
C PRO A 427 7.83 -22.59 -31.98
N THR A 428 9.01 -22.80 -32.56
CA THR A 428 9.37 -22.28 -33.88
C THR A 428 10.20 -23.34 -34.60
N ASP A 429 9.81 -23.65 -35.84
CA ASP A 429 10.59 -24.53 -36.70
C ASP A 429 11.84 -23.79 -37.20
N VAL A 430 12.91 -24.54 -37.49
CA VAL A 430 14.17 -23.93 -37.95
C VAL A 430 13.98 -23.34 -39.35
N ASP A 431 14.19 -22.03 -39.47
CA ASP A 431 14.25 -21.35 -40.76
C ASP A 431 15.65 -21.47 -41.35
N TRP A 432 15.82 -22.50 -42.17
CA TRP A 432 17.09 -22.80 -42.83
C TRP A 432 17.55 -21.72 -43.81
N LYS A 433 16.61 -20.96 -44.41
CA LYS A 433 16.97 -19.84 -45.31
C LYS A 433 17.64 -18.73 -44.51
N ARG A 434 17.03 -18.38 -43.38
CA ARG A 434 17.57 -17.37 -42.46
C ARG A 434 18.93 -17.78 -41.89
N MET A 435 19.16 -19.07 -41.64
CA MET A 435 20.48 -19.56 -41.22
C MET A 435 21.54 -19.43 -42.31
N ARG A 436 21.19 -19.74 -43.58
CA ARG A 436 22.11 -19.58 -44.72
C ARG A 436 22.43 -18.11 -44.99
N GLU A 437 21.43 -17.23 -44.94
CA GLU A 437 21.60 -15.78 -45.12
C GLU A 437 22.47 -15.15 -44.01
N ALA A 438 22.44 -15.72 -42.81
CA ALA A 438 23.32 -15.32 -41.70
C ALA A 438 24.76 -15.85 -41.83
N GLY A 439 25.11 -16.57 -42.91
CA GLY A 439 26.46 -17.05 -43.20
C GLY A 439 26.83 -18.35 -42.48
N PHE A 440 25.85 -19.13 -42.01
CA PHE A 440 26.12 -20.41 -41.35
C PHE A 440 26.17 -21.56 -42.37
N GLU A 441 27.26 -22.33 -42.36
CA GLU A 441 27.36 -23.59 -43.10
C GLU A 441 26.48 -24.65 -42.42
N VAL A 442 25.34 -24.97 -43.06
CA VAL A 442 24.45 -26.06 -42.63
C VAL A 442 24.62 -27.18 -43.64
N SER A 443 25.42 -28.19 -43.28
CA SER A 443 25.78 -29.30 -44.16
C SER A 443 24.64 -30.29 -44.40
N ASN A 444 23.62 -30.33 -43.53
CA ASN A 444 22.44 -31.21 -43.64
C ASN A 444 21.22 -30.56 -42.97
N GLU A 445 20.24 -30.14 -43.75
CA GLU A 445 18.92 -29.72 -43.23
C GLU A 445 18.17 -30.94 -42.74
N LYS A 446 17.66 -30.88 -41.51
CA LYS A 446 16.92 -32.00 -40.90
C LYS A 446 15.54 -31.58 -40.46
N GLU A 447 14.55 -32.36 -40.87
CA GLU A 447 13.21 -32.25 -40.34
C GLU A 447 13.18 -32.78 -38.89
N GLY A 448 12.31 -32.19 -38.06
CA GLY A 448 12.15 -32.61 -36.66
C GLY A 448 13.03 -31.91 -35.64
N ILE A 449 13.70 -30.79 -35.98
CA ILE A 449 14.33 -29.88 -35.02
C ILE A 449 13.38 -28.74 -34.69
N LYS A 450 13.05 -28.54 -33.41
CA LYS A 450 12.22 -27.43 -32.94
C LYS A 450 12.95 -26.56 -31.94
N VAL A 451 12.90 -25.24 -32.15
CA VAL A 451 13.39 -24.24 -31.19
C VAL A 451 12.22 -23.70 -30.39
N ILE A 452 12.32 -23.76 -29.08
CA ILE A 452 11.27 -23.35 -28.15
C ILE A 452 11.77 -22.14 -27.38
N TYR A 453 11.28 -20.97 -27.75
CA TYR A 453 11.60 -19.73 -27.05
C TYR A 453 10.73 -19.58 -25.82
N ILE A 454 11.37 -19.48 -24.66
CA ILE A 454 10.70 -19.25 -23.38
C ILE A 454 11.02 -17.83 -22.90
N SER A 455 9.96 -17.09 -22.59
CA SER A 455 10.04 -15.75 -22.04
C SER A 455 9.12 -15.63 -20.83
N GLY A 456 9.69 -15.30 -19.67
CA GLY A 456 8.97 -15.24 -18.40
C GLY A 456 9.66 -16.05 -17.30
N SER A 457 9.19 -15.89 -16.06
CA SER A 457 9.80 -16.57 -14.90
C SER A 457 9.26 -18.00 -14.79
N LEU A 458 10.14 -19.00 -14.72
CA LEU A 458 9.75 -20.40 -14.60
C LEU A 458 9.74 -20.83 -13.13
N PHE A 459 8.61 -20.66 -12.46
CA PHE A 459 8.42 -21.00 -11.05
C PHE A 459 7.15 -21.83 -10.84
N PHE A 460 6.85 -22.26 -9.61
CA PHE A 460 5.70 -23.13 -9.31
C PHE A 460 4.37 -22.70 -9.97
N GLY A 461 4.13 -21.40 -10.14
CA GLY A 461 2.92 -20.87 -10.78
C GLY A 461 2.86 -20.99 -12.31
N ALA A 462 3.98 -21.28 -12.97
CA ALA A 462 4.12 -21.39 -14.42
C ALA A 462 4.47 -22.83 -14.89
N VAL A 463 4.84 -23.73 -13.97
CA VAL A 463 5.27 -25.10 -14.29
C VAL A 463 4.21 -25.90 -15.03
N GLY A 464 2.94 -25.82 -14.62
CA GLY A 464 1.85 -26.53 -15.31
C GLY A 464 1.74 -26.10 -16.77
N GLN A 465 1.65 -24.78 -17.02
CA GLN A 465 1.64 -24.23 -18.38
C GLN A 465 2.87 -24.69 -19.19
N PHE A 466 4.05 -24.72 -18.57
CA PHE A 466 5.28 -25.17 -19.19
C PHE A 466 5.23 -26.64 -19.63
N ILE A 467 4.88 -27.55 -18.72
CA ILE A 467 4.81 -28.99 -19.01
C ILE A 467 3.72 -29.26 -20.05
N ASP A 468 2.49 -28.78 -19.81
CA ASP A 468 1.34 -29.01 -20.69
C ASP A 468 1.61 -28.53 -22.13
N THR A 469 2.25 -27.37 -22.27
CA THR A 469 2.56 -26.81 -23.59
C THR A 469 3.65 -27.61 -24.30
N LEU A 470 4.66 -28.13 -23.60
CA LEU A 470 5.75 -28.87 -24.21
C LEU A 470 5.40 -30.32 -24.52
N GLU A 471 4.65 -30.98 -23.65
CA GLU A 471 4.18 -32.35 -23.87
C GLU A 471 3.10 -32.44 -24.95
N SER A 472 2.33 -31.37 -25.17
CA SER A 472 1.35 -31.31 -26.27
C SER A 472 1.97 -31.05 -27.65
N LEU A 473 3.28 -30.76 -27.73
CA LEU A 473 3.95 -30.63 -29.01
C LEU A 473 4.11 -31.99 -29.69
N PRO A 474 4.00 -32.04 -31.03
CA PRO A 474 4.27 -33.28 -31.76
C PRO A 474 5.71 -33.74 -31.48
N PRO A 475 5.95 -35.06 -31.41
CA PRO A 475 7.28 -35.61 -31.14
C PRO A 475 8.29 -35.05 -32.14
N SER A 476 9.42 -34.59 -31.62
CA SER A 476 10.52 -34.01 -32.39
C SER A 476 11.82 -34.74 -32.07
N ASN A 477 12.68 -34.89 -33.08
CA ASN A 477 13.96 -35.57 -32.94
C ASN A 477 14.93 -34.76 -32.09
N ALA A 478 14.87 -33.43 -32.17
CA ALA A 478 15.61 -32.53 -31.30
C ALA A 478 14.77 -31.32 -30.87
N MET A 479 14.70 -31.09 -29.56
CA MET A 479 14.07 -29.96 -28.92
C MET A 479 15.15 -29.02 -28.36
N ILE A 480 15.12 -27.76 -28.76
CA ILE A 480 16.07 -26.74 -28.31
C ILE A 480 15.34 -25.72 -27.45
N LEU A 481 15.60 -25.75 -26.14
CA LEU A 481 14.99 -24.85 -25.17
C LEU A 481 15.80 -23.54 -25.09
N SER A 482 15.26 -22.46 -25.62
CA SER A 482 15.87 -21.13 -25.52
C SER A 482 15.35 -20.40 -24.28
N MET A 483 16.21 -20.37 -23.25
CA MET A 483 15.92 -19.81 -21.92
C MET A 483 16.47 -18.38 -21.74
N ARG A 484 16.85 -17.72 -22.84
CA ARG A 484 17.34 -16.32 -22.80
C ARG A 484 16.36 -15.34 -22.18
N GLY A 485 15.06 -15.59 -22.35
CA GLY A 485 13.98 -14.80 -21.76
C GLY A 485 13.58 -15.23 -20.35
N VAL A 486 14.31 -16.15 -19.70
CA VAL A 486 13.99 -16.69 -18.37
C VAL A 486 14.90 -16.03 -17.32
N PRO A 487 14.41 -15.00 -16.59
CA PRO A 487 15.22 -14.26 -15.63
C PRO A 487 15.45 -15.01 -14.31
N MET A 488 14.55 -15.94 -13.97
CA MET A 488 14.61 -16.72 -12.74
C MET A 488 13.92 -18.07 -12.92
N LEU A 489 14.35 -19.02 -12.10
CA LEU A 489 13.82 -20.38 -12.02
C LEU A 489 13.84 -20.82 -10.55
N ASP A 490 12.76 -21.44 -10.06
CA ASP A 490 12.69 -22.01 -8.70
C ASP A 490 12.86 -23.54 -8.72
N ALA A 491 12.77 -24.19 -7.55
CA ALA A 491 12.95 -25.64 -7.45
C ALA A 491 11.89 -26.41 -8.26
N SER A 492 10.65 -25.92 -8.32
CA SER A 492 9.60 -26.52 -9.14
C SER A 492 9.90 -26.37 -10.63
N GLY A 493 10.38 -25.19 -11.05
CA GLY A 493 10.82 -24.93 -12.42
C GLY A 493 12.00 -25.81 -12.83
N LEU A 494 12.93 -26.06 -11.91
CA LEU A 494 14.05 -26.98 -12.12
C LEU A 494 13.57 -28.40 -12.42
N HIS A 495 12.72 -28.94 -11.53
CA HIS A 495 12.15 -30.28 -11.73
C HIS A 495 11.30 -30.37 -12.99
N ALA A 496 10.65 -29.27 -13.40
CA ALA A 496 9.91 -29.23 -14.65
C ALA A 496 10.84 -29.37 -15.87
N VAL A 497 12.00 -28.71 -15.87
CA VAL A 497 13.00 -28.87 -16.93
C VAL A 497 13.56 -30.29 -16.93
N GLU A 498 13.85 -30.84 -15.76
CA GLU A 498 14.32 -32.23 -15.60
C GLU A 498 13.28 -33.23 -16.11
N HIS A 499 12.00 -33.03 -15.79
CA HIS A 499 10.89 -33.85 -16.27
C HIS A 499 10.80 -33.83 -17.80
N ILE A 500 10.90 -32.67 -18.42
CA ILE A 500 10.90 -32.54 -19.90
C ILE A 500 12.13 -33.22 -20.51
N TRP A 501 13.30 -33.09 -19.88
CA TRP A 501 14.50 -33.79 -20.31
C TRP A 501 14.33 -35.31 -20.28
N GLN A 502 13.84 -35.85 -19.16
CA GLN A 502 13.57 -37.28 -19.02
C GLN A 502 12.48 -37.77 -19.99
N HIS A 503 11.44 -36.97 -20.19
CA HIS A 503 10.37 -37.27 -21.16
C HIS A 503 10.95 -37.36 -22.59
N GLN A 504 11.77 -36.39 -22.99
CA GLN A 504 12.40 -36.37 -24.31
C GLN A 504 13.37 -37.57 -24.49
N LEU A 505 14.13 -37.91 -23.44
CA LEU A 505 15.04 -39.07 -23.46
C LEU A 505 14.29 -40.40 -23.63
N LYS A 506 13.13 -40.58 -22.96
CA LYS A 506 12.28 -41.78 -23.13
C LYS A 506 11.77 -41.95 -24.56
N HIS A 507 11.53 -40.84 -25.27
CA HIS A 507 11.10 -40.84 -26.67
C HIS A 507 12.27 -40.84 -27.67
N SER A 508 13.51 -41.14 -27.23
CA SER A 508 14.72 -41.13 -28.05
C SER A 508 15.01 -39.78 -28.74
N GLY A 509 14.49 -38.69 -28.18
CA GLY A 509 14.74 -37.34 -28.66
C GLY A 509 15.91 -36.67 -27.93
N LEU A 510 16.51 -35.68 -28.58
CA LEU A 510 17.56 -34.84 -28.00
C LEU A 510 16.94 -33.58 -27.36
N LEU A 511 17.35 -33.20 -26.15
CA LEU A 511 17.04 -31.90 -25.55
C LEU A 511 18.33 -31.08 -25.42
N LEU A 512 18.36 -29.89 -25.99
CA LEU A 512 19.46 -28.92 -25.86
C LEU A 512 18.94 -27.65 -25.18
N ILE A 513 19.75 -27.02 -24.33
CA ILE A 513 19.37 -25.81 -23.60
C ILE A 513 20.26 -24.66 -24.05
N THR A 514 19.67 -23.48 -24.29
CA THR A 514 20.41 -22.31 -24.78
C THR A 514 20.10 -21.04 -24.02
N GLY A 515 21.11 -20.17 -23.91
CA GLY A 515 20.95 -18.80 -23.45
C GLY A 515 20.58 -18.66 -21.98
N LEU A 516 21.07 -19.53 -21.10
CA LEU A 516 20.84 -19.42 -19.66
C LEU A 516 21.32 -18.07 -19.11
N GLN A 517 20.50 -17.43 -18.28
CA GLN A 517 20.92 -16.27 -17.49
C GLN A 517 21.65 -16.73 -16.23
N GLU A 518 22.57 -15.90 -15.71
CA GLU A 518 23.40 -16.23 -14.54
C GLU A 518 22.62 -16.80 -13.32
N PRO A 519 21.44 -16.26 -12.93
CA PRO A 519 20.68 -16.83 -11.81
C PRO A 519 20.20 -18.27 -12.07
N VAL A 520 19.83 -18.58 -13.31
CA VAL A 520 19.34 -19.91 -13.72
C VAL A 520 20.52 -20.87 -13.86
N THR A 521 21.64 -20.42 -14.45
CA THR A 521 22.87 -21.22 -14.55
C THR A 521 23.33 -21.70 -13.18
N LYS A 522 23.42 -20.80 -12.20
CA LYS A 522 23.81 -21.15 -10.82
C LYS A 522 22.86 -22.16 -10.18
N MET A 523 21.57 -22.12 -10.53
CA MET A 523 20.59 -23.08 -10.02
C MET A 523 20.83 -24.47 -10.61
N PHE A 524 21.10 -24.55 -11.91
CA PHE A 524 21.38 -25.81 -12.61
C PHE A 524 22.72 -26.43 -12.19
N GLU A 525 23.74 -25.59 -11.97
CA GLU A 525 25.04 -26.01 -11.40
C GLU A 525 24.85 -26.59 -10.00
N ARG A 526 24.16 -25.86 -9.12
CA ARG A 526 23.94 -26.29 -7.73
C ARG A 526 23.10 -27.55 -7.60
N SER A 527 22.19 -27.81 -8.55
CA SER A 527 21.40 -29.02 -8.56
C SER A 527 22.11 -30.21 -9.21
N GLY A 528 23.27 -30.00 -9.84
CA GLY A 528 23.96 -31.02 -10.63
C GLY A 528 23.27 -31.33 -11.97
N LEU A 529 22.29 -30.54 -12.41
CA LEU A 529 21.56 -30.81 -13.65
C LEU A 529 22.49 -30.68 -14.87
N ILE A 530 23.44 -29.75 -14.83
CA ILE A 530 24.45 -29.59 -15.89
C ILE A 530 25.33 -30.84 -15.98
N GLU A 531 25.79 -31.38 -14.85
CA GLU A 531 26.61 -32.59 -14.80
C GLU A 531 25.83 -33.82 -15.28
N GLN A 532 24.55 -33.94 -14.91
CA GLN A 532 23.69 -35.04 -15.32
C GLN A 532 23.36 -35.03 -16.82
N MET A 533 23.08 -33.85 -17.38
CA MET A 533 22.76 -33.70 -18.81
C MET A 533 24.00 -33.77 -19.71
N GLY A 534 25.16 -33.38 -19.19
CA GLY A 534 26.39 -33.18 -19.95
C GLY A 534 26.55 -31.72 -20.40
N GLU A 535 27.76 -31.17 -20.25
CA GLU A 535 28.08 -29.79 -20.64
C GLU A 535 27.87 -29.54 -22.15
N ASP A 536 27.99 -30.58 -22.97
CA ASP A 536 27.77 -30.56 -24.42
C ASP A 536 26.30 -30.31 -24.82
N LYS A 537 25.37 -30.29 -23.85
CA LYS A 537 23.95 -29.98 -24.09
C LYS A 537 23.58 -28.51 -23.86
N PHE A 538 24.54 -27.69 -23.41
CA PHE A 538 24.32 -26.28 -23.08
C PHE A 538 25.06 -25.36 -24.04
N PHE A 539 24.34 -24.43 -24.66
CA PHE A 539 24.90 -23.50 -25.64
C PHE A 539 24.58 -22.05 -25.34
N TRP A 540 25.44 -21.15 -25.83
CA TRP A 540 25.17 -19.72 -25.69
C TRP A 540 24.02 -19.26 -26.60
N SER A 541 23.94 -19.81 -27.80
CA SER A 541 23.00 -19.39 -28.83
C SER A 541 22.30 -20.57 -29.50
N ALA A 542 21.09 -20.31 -30.03
CA ALA A 542 20.30 -21.32 -30.70
C ALA A 542 20.99 -21.88 -31.95
N ASP A 543 21.77 -21.07 -32.68
CA ASP A 543 22.47 -21.53 -33.89
C ASP A 543 23.56 -22.57 -33.59
N GLN A 544 24.25 -22.46 -32.46
CA GLN A 544 25.23 -23.46 -32.01
C GLN A 544 24.53 -24.78 -31.67
N ALA A 545 23.43 -24.71 -30.93
CA ALA A 545 22.63 -25.88 -30.60
C ALA A 545 22.01 -26.55 -31.84
N ILE A 546 21.53 -25.78 -32.82
CA ILE A 546 20.99 -26.33 -34.07
C ILE A 546 22.06 -27.11 -34.83
N ARG A 547 23.28 -26.56 -34.96
CA ARG A 547 24.38 -27.25 -35.65
C ARG A 547 24.76 -28.55 -34.95
N HIS A 548 24.89 -28.50 -33.62
CA HIS A 548 25.21 -29.68 -32.83
C HIS A 548 24.10 -30.76 -32.92
N ALA A 549 22.83 -30.34 -32.93
CA ALA A 549 21.72 -31.26 -33.15
C ALA A 549 21.79 -31.91 -34.55
N CYS A 550 22.13 -31.15 -35.60
CA CYS A 550 22.32 -31.70 -36.95
C CYS A 550 23.42 -32.76 -36.99
N GLU A 551 24.57 -32.52 -36.33
CA GLU A 551 25.69 -33.46 -36.23
C GLU A 551 25.26 -34.77 -35.55
N LEU A 552 24.69 -34.69 -34.35
CA LEU A 552 24.27 -35.87 -33.57
C LEU A 552 23.18 -36.69 -34.26
N LEU A 553 22.24 -36.03 -34.92
CA LEU A 553 21.22 -36.72 -35.70
C LEU A 553 21.81 -37.43 -36.93
N THR A 554 23.06 -37.15 -37.32
CA THR A 554 23.74 -37.77 -38.48
C THR A 554 24.46 -39.06 -38.07
N GLU A 555 24.81 -39.18 -36.79
CA GLU A 555 25.54 -40.34 -36.24
C GLU A 555 24.64 -41.44 -35.68
N SER A 556 23.32 -41.20 -35.54
CA SER A 556 22.38 -42.18 -34.99
C SER A 556 21.63 -42.94 -36.10
N PRO A 557 21.87 -44.24 -36.34
CA PRO A 557 21.14 -45.02 -37.34
C PRO A 557 19.81 -45.48 -36.74
N LEU A 558 18.77 -44.64 -36.79
CA LEU A 558 17.43 -45.09 -36.47
C LEU A 558 16.78 -45.76 -37.69
N SER A 559 16.50 -47.04 -37.48
CA SER A 559 15.89 -48.02 -38.35
C SER A 559 14.82 -47.48 -39.28
N THR A 560 14.99 -47.82 -40.55
CA THR A 560 13.94 -48.05 -41.54
C THR A 560 12.91 -49.06 -40.99
N ARG A 561 11.94 -48.63 -40.18
CA ARG A 561 10.73 -49.42 -39.89
C ARG A 561 9.59 -48.92 -40.77
N GLN A 562 9.52 -49.55 -41.94
CA GLN A 562 8.33 -49.87 -42.71
C GLN A 562 7.18 -48.85 -42.67
N VAL A 563 7.24 -47.90 -43.60
CA VAL A 563 6.03 -47.48 -44.31
C VAL A 563 5.68 -48.61 -45.27
N ASN A 564 4.80 -49.52 -44.86
CA ASN A 564 4.07 -50.37 -45.80
C ASN A 564 2.66 -50.63 -45.27
N ALA A 565 1.72 -49.93 -45.90
CA ALA A 565 0.36 -50.34 -46.25
C ALA A 565 -0.38 -51.31 -45.32
N ALA A 566 -1.41 -50.79 -44.63
CA ALA A 566 -2.76 -51.35 -44.72
C ALA A 566 -3.78 -50.34 -44.16
N SER A 567 -4.57 -49.73 -45.05
CA SER A 567 -5.96 -49.44 -44.74
C SER A 567 -6.72 -50.77 -44.60
N PRO A 568 -7.71 -50.85 -43.70
CA PRO A 568 -9.06 -50.85 -44.23
C PRO A 568 -10.04 -49.99 -43.43
N THR A 569 -11.05 -49.62 -44.19
CA THR A 569 -12.29 -48.93 -43.90
C THR A 569 -13.24 -49.68 -42.94
N THR A 570 -14.26 -48.93 -42.50
CA THR A 570 -15.65 -49.29 -42.14
C THR A 570 -16.07 -49.54 -40.67
N SER A 571 -17.00 -48.65 -40.25
CA SER A 571 -18.31 -48.90 -39.62
C SER A 571 -18.43 -49.21 -38.11
N GLY A 572 -18.74 -48.16 -37.33
CA GLY A 572 -19.84 -48.00 -36.33
C GLY A 572 -20.18 -49.09 -35.27
N PRO A 573 -21.14 -48.83 -34.37
CA PRO A 573 -21.27 -47.67 -33.49
C PRO A 573 -21.57 -48.05 -32.01
N ALA A 574 -21.45 -47.05 -31.12
CA ALA A 574 -22.32 -46.77 -29.98
C ALA A 574 -22.50 -47.77 -28.79
N ASN A 575 -22.24 -47.18 -27.60
CA ASN A 575 -23.05 -47.25 -26.38
C ASN A 575 -23.03 -48.54 -25.52
N ARG A 576 -22.56 -48.42 -24.27
CA ARG A 576 -23.42 -48.51 -23.08
C ARG A 576 -22.67 -48.16 -21.79
N SER A 577 -23.41 -47.47 -20.94
CA SER A 577 -23.11 -46.92 -19.62
C SER A 577 -23.19 -47.96 -18.49
N ALA A 578 -22.45 -47.65 -17.42
CA ALA A 578 -22.81 -47.72 -15.99
C ALA A 578 -23.42 -49.00 -15.40
N THR A 579 -22.81 -49.50 -14.31
CA THR A 579 -23.33 -49.50 -12.91
C THR A 579 -22.28 -50.21 -12.03
N ASP A 580 -21.79 -49.55 -10.96
CA ASP A 580 -22.08 -49.82 -9.53
C ASP A 580 -21.33 -51.04 -8.97
N LEU A 581 -20.89 -51.16 -7.71
CA LEU A 581 -20.60 -50.32 -6.54
C LEU A 581 -20.01 -51.34 -5.52
N MET A 582 -19.14 -50.86 -4.63
CA MET A 582 -18.80 -51.43 -3.30
C MET A 582 -17.97 -52.73 -3.25
N ASP A 583 -16.78 -52.65 -2.64
CA ASP A 583 -16.61 -53.09 -1.24
C ASP A 583 -15.34 -52.42 -0.65
N GLU A 584 -15.56 -51.64 0.41
CA GLU A 584 -14.55 -51.20 1.38
C GLU A 584 -14.52 -52.24 2.51
N GLU A 585 -13.36 -52.81 2.82
CA GLU A 585 -12.98 -53.11 4.20
C GLU A 585 -11.47 -53.35 4.34
N GLU A 586 -10.86 -52.50 5.17
CA GLU A 586 -9.73 -52.72 6.09
C GLU A 586 -8.48 -53.47 5.63
N LEU A 587 -7.32 -52.79 5.73
CA LEU A 587 -6.11 -53.31 6.39
C LEU A 587 -5.07 -52.21 6.63
N GLU A 588 -4.87 -51.94 7.92
CA GLU A 588 -3.60 -51.69 8.63
C GLU A 588 -2.78 -50.40 8.43
N ASP A 589 -2.89 -49.57 9.46
CA ASP A 589 -1.85 -48.73 10.05
C ASP A 589 -0.49 -49.44 10.16
N GLU A 590 0.59 -48.78 9.68
CA GLU A 590 1.85 -48.58 10.43
C GLU A 590 2.83 -47.74 9.57
N MET A 591 2.97 -46.45 9.89
CA MET A 591 4.10 -45.61 9.43
C MET A 591 4.95 -45.20 10.64
N PRO A 592 6.25 -45.53 10.69
CA PRO A 592 7.13 -44.98 11.71
C PRO A 592 7.81 -43.69 11.21
N PHE A 593 7.59 -42.61 11.96
CA PHE A 593 8.36 -41.38 11.92
C PHE A 593 9.83 -41.63 12.28
N GLY A 594 10.76 -41.14 11.47
CA GLY A 594 12.20 -41.12 11.75
C GLY A 594 12.75 -39.69 11.76
N VAL A 595 12.89 -39.13 12.96
CA VAL A 595 13.59 -37.87 13.26
C VAL A 595 15.10 -38.14 13.25
N VAL A 596 15.87 -37.32 12.52
CA VAL A 596 17.34 -37.25 12.66
C VAL A 596 17.73 -35.85 13.12
N LYS A 597 18.31 -35.79 14.33
CA LYS A 597 19.13 -34.69 14.84
C LYS A 597 20.52 -34.77 14.19
N VAL A 598 21.09 -33.64 13.81
CA VAL A 598 22.55 -33.47 13.73
C VAL A 598 22.89 -32.15 14.41
N GLU A 599 23.95 -32.21 15.23
CA GLU A 599 24.53 -31.21 16.13
C GLU A 599 25.04 -29.94 15.46
#